data_AF-A0A2M7C8J7-F1
#
_entry.id   AF-A0A2M7C8J7-F1
#
_cell.length_a   1.000
_cell.length_b   1.000
_cell.length_c   1.000
_cell.angle_alpha   90.00
_cell.angle_beta   90.00
_cell.angle_gamma   90.00
#
_symmetry.space_group_name_H-M   'P 1'
#
loop_
_entity.id
_entity.type
_entity.pdbx_description
1 polymer ?
#
loop_
_entity_poly.entity_id
_entity_poly.type
_entity_poly.pdbx_seq_one_letter_code
_entity_poly.pdbx_strand_id
1 'polypeptide(L)'
;MKKIYHNALKLLFDQKGLRYETEKEFEVFYLNKKVGSFRTDLIVENQVIVEIKSLAGNIPIIFEHQLISYLKASRLHVGLLINFGNKSCQVKRVVF
;
A
#
# COMPACT_ATOMS: atom_id res chain seq x y z
N MET A 1 -4.41 14.38 -6.52
CA MET A 1 -3.19 13.79 -7.10
C MET A 1 -3.10 12.28 -6.90
N LYS A 2 -3.18 11.74 -5.67
CA LYS A 2 -3.12 10.29 -5.38
C LYS A 2 -3.89 9.38 -6.36
N LYS A 3 -5.18 9.67 -6.63
CA LYS A 3 -6.03 8.89 -7.55
C LYS A 3 -5.49 8.82 -8.99
N ILE A 4 -4.81 9.88 -9.46
CA ILE A 4 -4.21 9.91 -10.79
C ILE A 4 -3.04 8.93 -10.84
N TYR A 5 -2.16 8.94 -9.84
CA TYR A 5 -1.05 7.99 -9.74
C TYR A 5 -1.50 6.54 -9.54
N HIS A 6 -2.59 6.34 -8.79
CA HIS A 6 -3.23 5.03 -8.67
C HIS A 6 -3.67 4.48 -10.03
N ASN A 7 -4.41 5.27 -10.81
CA ASN A 7 -4.83 4.88 -12.15
C ASN A 7 -3.64 4.66 -13.10
N ALA A 8 -2.60 5.49 -13.01
CA ALA A 8 -1.40 5.33 -13.83
C ALA A 8 -0.65 4.02 -13.52
N LEU A 9 -0.55 3.64 -12.24
CA LEU A 9 0.08 2.37 -11.85
C LEU A 9 -0.71 1.16 -12.33
N LYS A 10 -2.05 1.22 -12.32
CA LYS A 10 -2.90 0.16 -12.89
C LYS A 10 -2.57 -0.11 -14.37
N LEU A 11 -2.52 0.96 -15.17
CA LEU A 11 -2.14 0.85 -16.59
C LEU A 11 -0.74 0.27 -16.78
N LEU A 12 0.22 0.65 -15.93
CA LEU A 12 1.57 0.11 -15.97
C LEU A 12 1.59 -1.39 -15.61
N PHE A 13 0.82 -1.81 -14.61
CA PHE A 13 0.71 -3.21 -14.23
C PHE A 13 0.06 -4.03 -15.34
N ASP A 14 -1.01 -3.53 -15.97
CA ASP A 14 -1.64 -4.15 -17.14
C ASP A 14 -0.61 -4.36 -18.27
N GLN A 15 0.17 -3.31 -18.60
CA GLN A 15 1.23 -3.38 -19.61
C GLN A 15 2.35 -4.36 -19.26
N LYS A 16 2.63 -4.56 -17.97
CA LYS A 16 3.65 -5.48 -17.48
C LYS A 16 3.11 -6.89 -17.24
N GLY A 17 1.82 -7.14 -17.44
CA GLY A 17 1.18 -8.42 -17.17
C GLY A 17 1.15 -8.79 -15.68
N LEU A 18 1.20 -7.80 -14.79
CA LEU A 18 1.15 -8.01 -13.34
C LEU A 18 -0.31 -8.05 -12.88
N ARG A 19 -0.66 -9.06 -12.09
CA ARG A 19 -1.95 -9.14 -11.40
C ARG A 19 -1.97 -8.15 -10.26
N TYR A 20 -3.08 -7.43 -10.12
CA TYR A 20 -3.30 -6.57 -8.98
C TYR A 20 -4.76 -6.51 -8.56
N GLU A 21 -4.98 -6.18 -7.29
CA GLU A 21 -6.26 -5.85 -6.70
C GLU A 21 -6.22 -4.40 -6.23
N THR A 22 -7.33 -3.67 -6.38
CA THR A 22 -7.43 -2.27 -5.94
C THR A 22 -8.39 -2.14 -4.78
N GLU A 23 -8.13 -1.21 -3.87
CA GLU A 23 -9.06 -0.86 -2.78
C GLU A 23 -9.49 -2.07 -1.95
N LYS A 24 -8.60 -3.06 -1.80
CA LYS A 24 -8.88 -4.31 -1.09
C LYS A 24 -8.98 -4.04 0.40
N GLU A 25 -10.11 -4.46 0.96
CA GLU A 25 -10.42 -4.37 2.37
C GLU A 25 -9.99 -5.64 3.10
N PHE A 26 -9.37 -5.45 4.26
CA PHE A 26 -8.93 -6.51 5.15
C PHE A 26 -9.53 -6.30 6.52
N GLU A 27 -10.07 -7.37 7.08
CA GLU A 27 -10.57 -7.36 8.43
C GLU A 27 -9.43 -7.42 9.45
N VAL A 28 -9.55 -6.61 10.49
CA VAL A 28 -8.60 -6.60 11.61
C VAL A 28 -9.24 -7.31 12.79
N PHE A 29 -8.54 -8.32 13.31
CA PHE A 29 -8.97 -9.08 14.48
C PHE A 29 -8.04 -8.82 15.66
N TYR A 30 -8.63 -8.64 16.84
CA TYR A 30 -7.94 -8.64 18.12
C TYR A 30 -8.61 -9.67 19.03
N LEU A 31 -7.83 -10.62 19.56
CA LEU A 31 -8.35 -11.75 20.35
C LEU A 31 -9.53 -12.46 19.64
N ASN A 32 -9.38 -12.74 18.34
CA ASN A 32 -10.40 -13.33 17.47
C ASN A 32 -11.71 -12.53 17.33
N LYS A 33 -11.77 -11.29 17.82
CA LYS A 33 -12.90 -10.38 17.60
C LYS A 33 -12.56 -9.39 16.51
N LYS A 34 -13.44 -9.23 15.52
CA LYS A 34 -13.30 -8.17 14.51
C LYS A 34 -13.36 -6.81 15.21
N VAL A 35 -12.29 -6.03 15.08
CA VAL A 35 -12.18 -4.68 15.67
C VAL A 35 -12.22 -3.58 14.62
N GLY A 36 -12.22 -3.95 13.35
CA GLY A 36 -12.36 -3.02 12.24
C GLY A 36 -11.90 -3.62 10.94
N SER A 37 -11.62 -2.74 9.99
CA SER A 37 -11.04 -3.06 8.70
C SER A 37 -10.09 -1.97 8.26
N PHE A 38 -9.17 -2.32 7.37
CA PHE A 38 -8.39 -1.33 6.62
C PHE A 38 -8.52 -1.61 5.14
N ARG A 39 -8.32 -0.56 4.34
CA ARG A 39 -8.37 -0.62 2.89
C ARG A 39 -7.02 -0.21 2.33
N THR A 40 -6.44 -1.11 1.53
CA THR A 40 -5.18 -0.86 0.82
C THR A 40 -5.43 -0.23 -0.54
N ASP A 41 -4.53 0.60 -1.03
CA ASP A 41 -4.67 1.17 -2.38
C ASP A 41 -4.58 0.08 -3.45
N LEU A 42 -3.52 -0.74 -3.36
CA LEU A 42 -3.16 -1.77 -4.33
C LEU A 42 -2.53 -2.97 -3.64
N ILE A 43 -2.82 -4.15 -4.16
CA ILE A 43 -2.06 -5.38 -3.89
C ILE A 43 -1.59 -5.93 -5.21
N VAL A 44 -0.30 -6.24 -5.33
CA VAL A 44 0.31 -6.73 -6.55
C VAL A 44 0.77 -8.17 -6.34
N GLU A 45 0.45 -9.05 -7.29
CA GLU A 45 0.78 -10.48 -7.30
C GLU A 45 0.40 -11.24 -6.02
N ASN A 46 -0.61 -10.76 -5.29
CA ASN A 46 -1.01 -11.28 -3.97
C ASN A 46 0.17 -11.37 -2.98
N GLN A 47 1.19 -10.52 -3.15
CA GLN A 47 2.46 -10.59 -2.41
C GLN A 47 2.87 -9.24 -1.82
N VAL A 48 2.57 -8.14 -2.52
CA VAL A 48 3.05 -6.81 -2.15
C VAL A 48 1.88 -5.85 -1.96
N ILE A 49 1.80 -5.23 -0.78
CA ILE A 49 0.91 -4.07 -0.57
C ILE A 49 1.60 -2.82 -1.10
N VAL A 50 0.91 -2.04 -1.93
CA VAL A 50 1.40 -0.76 -2.43
C VAL A 50 0.49 0.35 -1.95
N GLU A 51 1.07 1.30 -1.22
CA GLU A 51 0.39 2.46 -0.63
C GLU A 51 0.92 3.75 -1.24
N ILE A 52 0.02 4.53 -1.84
CA ILE A 52 0.37 5.75 -2.60
C ILE A 52 0.16 6.97 -1.71
N LYS A 53 1.18 7.82 -1.64
CA LYS A 53 1.17 9.09 -0.92
C LYS A 53 1.50 10.25 -1.87
N SER A 54 1.08 11.45 -1.48
CA SER A 54 1.38 12.70 -2.20
C SER A 54 1.71 13.79 -1.17
N LEU A 55 2.83 13.60 -0.48
CA LEU A 55 3.28 14.42 0.64
C LEU A 55 4.53 15.20 0.22
N ALA A 56 4.59 16.48 0.61
CA ALA A 56 5.82 17.25 0.52
C ALA A 56 6.79 16.78 1.62
N GLY A 57 8.07 16.62 1.28
CA GLY A 57 9.11 16.14 2.19
C GLY A 57 9.13 14.62 2.35
N ASN A 58 9.76 14.16 3.44
CA ASN A 58 9.93 12.73 3.72
C ASN A 58 8.61 12.07 4.12
N ILE A 59 8.50 10.76 3.87
CA ILE A 59 7.40 9.93 4.38
C ILE A 59 7.47 9.88 5.91
N PRO A 60 6.46 10.36 6.65
CA PRO A 60 6.40 10.23 8.10
C PRO A 60 6.38 8.77 8.57
N ILE A 61 7.09 8.48 9.67
CA ILE A 61 7.22 7.12 10.25
C ILE A 61 5.87 6.44 10.55
N ILE A 62 4.84 7.22 10.84
CA ILE A 62 3.48 6.71 11.11
C ILE A 62 2.92 5.91 9.92
N PHE A 63 3.27 6.25 8.67
CA PHE A 63 2.82 5.49 7.50
C PHE A 63 3.50 4.13 7.40
N GLU A 64 4.73 3.99 7.91
CA GLU A 64 5.40 2.69 8.00
C GLU A 64 4.76 1.82 9.06
N HIS A 65 4.48 2.37 10.24
CA HIS A 65 3.77 1.64 11.31
C HIS A 65 2.36 1.20 10.86
N GLN A 66 1.66 2.05 10.12
CA GLN A 66 0.39 1.70 9.49
C GLN A 66 0.56 0.53 8.51
N LEU A 67 1.54 0.63 7.60
CA LEU A 67 1.80 -0.43 6.62
C LEU A 67 2.21 -1.76 7.29
N ILE A 68 3.02 -1.74 8.35
CA ILE A 68 3.35 -2.93 9.15
C ILE A 68 2.08 -3.57 9.73
N SER A 69 1.14 -2.76 10.21
CA SER A 69 -0.13 -3.26 10.74
C SER A 69 -0.96 -3.94 9.64
N TYR A 70 -0.93 -3.39 8.42
CA TYR A 70 -1.61 -3.96 7.26
C TYR A 70 -0.98 -5.28 6.83
N LEU A 71 0.35 -5.34 6.81
CA LEU A 71 1.12 -6.56 6.52
C LEU A 71 0.76 -7.68 7.50
N LYS A 72 0.76 -7.39 8.81
CA LYS A 72 0.33 -8.33 9.86
C LYS A 72 -1.07 -8.89 9.64
N ALA A 73 -2.04 -8.02 9.38
CA ALA A 73 -3.43 -8.42 9.26
C ALA A 73 -3.75 -9.12 7.92
N SER A 74 -3.08 -8.74 6.84
CA SER A 74 -3.20 -9.39 5.52
C SER A 74 -2.38 -10.68 5.38
N ARG A 75 -1.46 -10.95 6.32
CA ARG A 75 -0.45 -12.02 6.25
C ARG A 75 0.52 -11.88 5.06
N LEU A 76 0.67 -10.66 4.54
CA LEU A 76 1.68 -10.32 3.54
C LEU A 76 2.94 -9.78 4.25
N HIS A 77 4.10 -9.97 3.63
CA HIS A 77 5.40 -9.66 4.26
C HIS A 77 6.07 -8.43 3.67
N VAL A 78 5.66 -7.99 2.47
CA VAL A 78 6.31 -6.87 1.76
C VAL A 78 5.29 -5.77 1.49
N GLY A 79 5.66 -4.55 1.88
CA GLY A 79 4.90 -3.34 1.57
C GLY A 79 5.77 -2.26 0.95
N LEU A 80 5.18 -1.46 0.07
CA LEU A 80 5.81 -0.29 -0.55
C LEU A 80 5.00 0.98 -0.24
N LEU A 81 5.66 1.98 0.31
CA LEU A 81 5.16 3.35 0.35
C LEU A 81 5.76 4.11 -0.83
N ILE A 82 4.91 4.58 -1.75
CA ILE A 82 5.33 5.35 -2.92
C ILE A 82 4.82 6.78 -2.76
N ASN A 83 5.74 7.73 -2.57
CA ASN A 83 5.42 9.14 -2.42
C ASN A 83 5.73 9.94 -3.69
N PHE A 84 4.69 10.50 -4.29
CA PHE A 84 4.75 11.36 -5.48
C PHE A 84 4.65 12.86 -5.18
N GLY A 85 4.69 13.27 -3.92
CA GLY A 85 4.53 14.68 -3.54
C GLY A 85 5.80 15.54 -3.65
N ASN A 86 6.92 14.95 -4.09
CA ASN A 86 8.22 15.61 -4.22
C ASN A 86 8.64 15.76 -5.69
N LYS A 87 9.76 16.47 -5.92
CA LYS A 87 10.37 16.59 -7.27
C LYS A 87 10.67 15.23 -7.91
N SER A 88 10.97 14.22 -7.10
CA SER A 88 11.21 12.85 -7.53
C SER A 88 10.35 11.89 -6.73
N CYS A 89 9.99 10.76 -7.35
CA CYS A 89 9.30 9.68 -6.68
C CYS A 89 10.19 9.10 -5.57
N GLN A 90 9.68 9.03 -4.35
CA GLN A 90 10.34 8.37 -3.23
C GLN A 90 9.65 7.02 -3.00
N VAL A 91 10.42 5.94 -2.94
CA VAL A 91 9.92 4.60 -2.64
C VAL A 91 10.56 4.12 -1.35
N LYS A 92 9.73 3.72 -0.39
CA LYS A 92 10.18 3.07 0.84
C LYS A 92 9.63 1.65 0.91
N ARG A 93 10.55 0.68 0.97
CA ARG A 93 10.23 -0.73 1.18
C ARG A 93 10.17 -1.04 2.67
N VAL A 94 9.11 -1.71 3.09
CA VAL A 94 8.89 -2.18 4.46
C VAL A 94 8.74 -3.70 4.40
N VAL A 95 9.40 -4.39 5.33
CA VAL A 95 9.34 -5.85 5.47
C VAL A 95 8.93 -6.17 6.90
N PHE A 96 8.01 -7.12 7.06
CA PHE A 96 7.53 -7.65 8.33
C PHE A 96 7.67 -9.17 8.34
#